data_AF-A0A931T0E0-F1
#
_entry.id   AF-A0A931T0E0-F1
#
_cell.length_a   1.000
_cell.length_b   1.000
_cell.length_c   1.000
_cell.angle_alpha   90.00
_cell.angle_beta   90.00
_cell.angle_gamma   90.00
#
_symmetry.space_group_name_H-M   'P 1'
#
loop_
_entity.id
_entity.type
_entity.pdbx_description
1 polymer ?
#
loop_
_entity_poly.entity_id
_entity_poly.type
_entity_poly.pdbx_seq_one_letter_code
_entity_poly.pdbx_strand_id
1 'polypeptide(L)'
;AAVDWEIAGGAWGMMNRWICDPRWSWFGGMSRGIVAAWNKHEVRGDLRVDVTVAFMMFREQRPIERPGDLGVTFYGDGKSLFSGYTFLVGGEQNSWTRLYRNGEVVASTSEASFLLPEDRGDEDSLDAIHRHWFHLQVRRRGNLVTGLYQGVPALQFEDPEPIESGRIAIWSVNNGILLARVQVLPEHLAGYNVPQRTWTRVDGPPLTNWVDGQIDAALEKQEEGVWTVRNLLSGGHFAVRLLPDHITPGSRARLRFDCKFDPGVRVDLYFQAGRRTLKYGLTGPPKAEAILRPSYLPEAIPLAGRAGEKLDDGQWHTVTLDLSGYSGEAEGLSHFTFANYSNEDYLLAGYSANAVGAAYYVRNISFSEEKP
;
A
#
# COMPACT_ATOMS: atom_id res chain seq x y z
N ALA A 1 13.23 10.58 17.89
CA ALA A 1 12.13 10.17 18.81
C ALA A 1 10.89 9.79 18.00
N ALA A 2 9.89 9.13 18.60
CA ALA A 2 8.65 8.73 17.90
C ALA A 2 7.90 9.93 17.29
N VAL A 3 7.98 11.10 17.94
CA VAL A 3 7.38 12.35 17.46
C VAL A 3 8.01 12.92 16.18
N ASP A 4 9.19 12.43 15.79
CA ASP A 4 9.90 12.88 14.59
C ASP A 4 9.43 12.16 13.32
N TRP A 5 8.34 11.40 13.40
CA TRP A 5 7.78 10.65 12.29
C TRP A 5 6.42 11.21 11.87
N GLU A 6 6.26 11.35 10.57
CA GLU A 6 5.03 11.73 9.88
C GLU A 6 4.42 10.47 9.26
N ILE A 7 3.18 10.17 9.63
CA ILE A 7 2.47 9.00 9.09
C ILE A 7 2.06 9.28 7.65
N ALA A 8 2.45 8.39 6.75
CA ALA A 8 2.12 8.44 5.32
C ALA A 8 1.00 7.46 4.96
N GLY A 9 0.98 6.30 5.62
CA GLY A 9 -0.01 5.27 5.36
C GLY A 9 -0.09 4.26 6.50
N GLY A 10 -1.27 3.68 6.66
CA GLY A 10 -1.58 2.74 7.73
C GLY A 10 -1.93 3.41 9.05
N ALA A 11 -2.47 2.61 9.97
CA ALA A 11 -2.66 3.02 11.35
C ALA A 11 -1.33 2.88 12.09
N TRP A 12 -0.91 3.90 12.84
CA TRP A 12 0.31 3.88 13.66
C TRP A 12 0.03 4.28 15.10
N GLY A 13 0.79 3.71 16.03
CA GLY A 13 0.64 4.00 17.44
C GLY A 13 1.41 3.02 18.31
N MET A 14 1.08 2.99 19.60
CA MET A 14 1.54 1.96 20.51
C MET A 14 0.76 0.68 20.23
N MET A 15 1.46 -0.40 19.87
CA MET A 15 0.86 -1.66 19.44
C MET A 15 1.52 -2.83 20.14
N ASN A 16 0.73 -3.88 20.42
CA ASN A 16 1.25 -5.12 20.97
C ASN A 16 1.85 -5.96 19.86
N ARG A 17 3.02 -6.55 20.13
CA ARG A 17 3.62 -7.50 19.19
C ARG A 17 2.85 -8.80 19.09
N TRP A 18 2.46 -9.32 20.25
CA TRP A 18 1.81 -10.60 20.39
C TRP A 18 0.40 -10.35 20.92
N ILE A 19 -0.63 -10.75 20.17
CA ILE A 19 -2.02 -10.62 20.63
C ILE A 19 -2.29 -11.54 21.83
N CYS A 20 -1.52 -12.63 21.95
CA CYS A 20 -1.60 -13.59 23.07
C CYS A 20 -0.84 -13.15 24.33
N ASP A 21 0.09 -12.19 24.22
CA ASP A 21 0.81 -11.60 25.36
C ASP A 21 0.92 -10.08 25.22
N PRO A 22 -0.13 -9.33 25.60
CA PRO A 22 -0.23 -7.88 25.38
C PRO A 22 0.61 -7.06 26.37
N ARG A 23 1.51 -7.67 27.14
CA ARG A 23 2.33 -6.96 28.14
C ARG A 23 3.45 -6.13 27.51
N TRP A 24 3.75 -6.35 26.23
CA TRP A 24 4.83 -5.68 25.53
C TRP A 24 4.30 -4.91 24.33
N SER A 25 4.53 -3.60 24.36
CA SER A 25 4.08 -2.70 23.30
C SER A 25 5.24 -1.87 22.76
N TRP A 26 5.19 -1.63 21.45
CA TRP A 26 6.16 -0.80 20.75
C TRP A 26 5.44 0.18 19.84
N PHE A 27 6.14 1.23 19.40
CA PHE A 27 5.65 2.05 18.32
C PHE A 27 5.68 1.23 17.03
N GLY A 28 4.54 1.12 16.35
CA GLY A 28 4.42 0.34 15.13
C GLY A 28 3.29 0.84 14.26
N GLY A 29 3.14 0.20 13.11
CA GLY A 29 2.07 0.47 12.17
C GLY A 29 1.55 -0.79 11.51
N MET A 30 0.31 -0.73 11.01
CA MET A 30 -0.31 -1.81 10.26
C MET A 30 -1.24 -1.29 9.16
N SER A 31 -1.33 -2.03 8.06
CA SER A 31 -2.22 -1.72 6.95
C SER A 31 -2.49 -2.93 6.06
N ARG A 32 -3.60 -2.91 5.31
CA ARG A 32 -3.82 -3.79 4.15
C ARG A 32 -3.11 -3.28 2.90
N GLY A 33 -2.89 -1.97 2.83
CA GLY A 33 -2.12 -1.31 1.78
C GLY A 33 -0.71 -1.01 2.27
N ILE A 34 -0.31 0.25 2.21
CA ILE A 34 0.98 0.71 2.73
C ILE A 34 0.90 0.94 4.24
N VAL A 35 1.93 0.48 4.95
CA VAL A 35 2.30 0.99 6.27
C VAL A 35 3.58 1.80 6.10
N ALA A 36 3.54 3.12 6.26
CA ALA A 36 4.72 3.97 6.06
C ALA A 36 4.75 5.14 7.02
N ALA A 37 5.95 5.40 7.56
CA ALA A 37 6.26 6.57 8.34
C ALA A 37 7.53 7.23 7.78
N TRP A 38 7.44 8.54 7.54
CA TRP A 38 8.57 9.35 7.08
C TRP A 38 9.17 10.14 8.24
N ASN A 39 10.48 10.13 8.40
CA ASN A 39 11.14 11.04 9.30
C ASN A 39 10.88 12.48 8.84
N LYS A 40 10.50 13.36 9.76
CA LYS A 40 10.15 14.75 9.47
C LYS A 40 11.38 15.56 9.04
N HIS A 41 12.58 15.13 9.43
CA HIS A 41 13.82 15.79 9.03
C HIS A 41 14.23 15.42 7.62
N GLU A 42 14.70 16.43 6.88
CA GLU A 42 15.52 16.24 5.70
C GLU A 42 16.99 16.07 6.11
N VAL A 43 17.65 15.09 5.49
CA VAL A 43 19.06 14.76 5.71
C VAL A 43 19.87 15.09 4.46
N ARG A 44 21.15 15.44 4.65
CA ARG A 44 22.10 15.74 3.58
C ARG A 44 23.47 15.13 3.89
N GLY A 45 24.25 14.84 2.85
CA GLY A 45 25.61 14.33 2.97
C GLY A 45 25.62 12.85 3.36
N ASP A 46 26.69 12.36 3.96
CA ASP A 46 26.79 10.95 4.39
C ASP A 46 25.71 10.58 5.41
N LEU A 47 25.25 9.34 5.35
CA LEU A 47 24.12 8.88 6.16
C LEU A 47 24.33 7.45 6.62
N ARG A 48 23.90 7.18 7.85
CA ARG A 48 23.60 5.84 8.33
C ARG A 48 22.22 5.82 8.96
N VAL A 49 21.42 4.82 8.59
CA VAL A 49 20.15 4.52 9.26
C VAL A 49 20.19 3.09 9.75
N ASP A 50 19.91 2.87 11.03
CA ASP A 50 19.77 1.56 11.66
C ASP A 50 18.33 1.36 12.12
N VAL A 51 17.74 0.23 11.76
CA VAL A 51 16.34 -0.12 12.07
C VAL A 51 16.32 -1.50 12.71
N THR A 52 15.78 -1.57 13.93
CA THR A 52 15.43 -2.84 14.59
C THR A 52 13.91 -2.99 14.56
N VAL A 53 13.43 -3.97 13.78
CA VAL A 53 12.01 -4.14 13.43
C VAL A 53 11.56 -5.58 13.64
N ALA A 54 10.30 -5.76 13.99
CA ALA A 54 9.65 -7.07 14.05
C ALA A 54 8.31 -7.02 13.31
N PHE A 55 7.83 -8.19 12.89
CA PHE A 55 6.47 -8.33 12.38
C PHE A 55 5.47 -8.41 13.55
N MET A 56 4.29 -7.86 13.32
CA MET A 56 3.17 -7.91 14.26
C MET A 56 2.38 -9.20 14.05
N MET A 57 1.98 -9.83 15.15
CA MET A 57 1.05 -10.96 15.15
C MET A 57 -0.37 -10.49 14.81
N PHE A 58 -1.00 -11.11 13.80
CA PHE A 58 -2.38 -10.79 13.41
C PHE A 58 -3.38 -11.87 13.79
N ARG A 59 -2.90 -13.08 14.09
CA ARG A 59 -3.73 -14.25 14.40
C ARG A 59 -2.95 -15.26 15.22
N GLU A 60 -3.67 -16.13 15.92
CA GLU A 60 -3.09 -17.22 16.70
C GLU A 60 -2.72 -18.44 15.85
N GLN A 61 -3.32 -18.55 14.66
CA GLN A 61 -3.06 -19.64 13.73
C GLN A 61 -1.93 -19.29 12.75
N ARG A 62 -1.13 -20.29 12.38
CA ARG A 62 -0.05 -20.10 11.43
C ARG A 62 -0.56 -19.83 10.00
N PRO A 63 0.21 -19.09 9.18
CA PRO A 63 1.38 -18.33 9.59
C PRO A 63 1.01 -17.13 10.47
N ILE A 64 1.65 -16.98 11.62
CA ILE A 64 1.23 -16.05 12.69
C ILE A 64 1.46 -14.59 12.24
N GLU A 65 2.59 -14.39 11.57
CA GLU A 65 2.99 -13.17 10.89
C GLU A 65 3.20 -13.42 9.39
N ARG A 66 3.30 -12.33 8.62
CA ARG A 66 3.75 -12.38 7.23
C ARG A 66 5.18 -11.82 7.16
N PRO A 67 6.21 -12.66 7.05
CA PRO A 67 7.56 -12.17 6.79
C PRO A 67 7.64 -11.66 5.35
N GLY A 68 7.82 -10.36 5.17
CA GLY A 68 7.97 -9.78 3.85
C GLY A 68 8.01 -8.26 3.86
N ASP A 69 8.52 -7.72 2.76
CA ASP A 69 8.33 -6.33 2.38
C ASP A 69 8.87 -5.33 3.42
N LEU A 70 10.07 -5.53 3.97
CA LEU A 70 10.68 -4.58 4.91
C LEU A 70 11.51 -3.53 4.14
N GLY A 71 10.97 -2.32 4.05
CA GLY A 71 11.56 -1.22 3.28
C GLY A 71 12.18 -0.14 4.16
N VAL A 72 13.36 0.32 3.75
CA VAL A 72 13.96 1.59 4.20
C VAL A 72 14.24 2.45 2.96
N THR A 73 13.54 3.57 2.85
CA THR A 73 13.79 4.58 1.83
C THR A 73 14.61 5.71 2.44
N PHE A 74 15.60 6.25 1.73
CA PHE A 74 16.44 7.34 2.20
C PHE A 74 16.83 8.27 1.05
N TYR A 75 17.01 9.55 1.38
CA TYR A 75 17.03 10.65 0.41
C TYR A 75 15.78 10.69 -0.50
N GLY A 76 14.63 10.22 0.02
CA GLY A 76 13.36 10.25 -0.70
C GLY A 76 12.68 11.62 -0.63
N ASP A 77 11.71 11.86 -1.51
CA ASP A 77 10.96 13.11 -1.63
C ASP A 77 9.87 13.30 -0.57
N GLY A 78 9.67 12.32 0.31
CA GLY A 78 8.60 12.32 1.31
C GLY A 78 7.22 12.00 0.74
N LYS A 79 7.12 11.48 -0.48
CA LYS A 79 5.87 11.24 -1.21
C LYS A 79 5.84 9.84 -1.83
N SER A 80 6.91 9.44 -2.51
CA SER A 80 7.09 8.12 -3.12
C SER A 80 8.12 7.29 -2.35
N LEU A 81 7.74 6.05 -2.02
CA LEU A 81 8.61 5.08 -1.34
C LEU A 81 9.75 4.56 -2.24
N PHE A 82 9.69 4.83 -3.53
CA PHE A 82 10.72 4.48 -4.51
C PHE A 82 11.47 5.70 -5.06
N SER A 83 11.23 6.89 -4.51
CA SER A 83 12.10 8.05 -4.71
C SER A 83 13.36 7.94 -3.84
N GLY A 84 14.47 8.56 -4.26
CA GLY A 84 15.72 8.44 -3.52
C GLY A 84 16.34 7.07 -3.72
N TYR A 85 16.83 6.46 -2.64
CA TYR A 85 17.18 5.05 -2.63
C TYR A 85 16.26 4.25 -1.72
N THR A 86 16.01 3.01 -2.09
CA THR A 86 15.17 2.10 -1.31
C THR A 86 15.86 0.77 -1.15
N PHE A 87 16.18 0.39 0.07
CA PHE A 87 16.60 -0.96 0.41
C PHE A 87 15.39 -1.74 0.90
N LEU A 88 15.02 -2.79 0.15
CA LEU A 88 13.83 -3.58 0.40
C LEU A 88 14.22 -5.05 0.58
N VAL A 89 13.98 -5.57 1.77
CA VAL A 89 14.27 -6.95 2.16
C VAL A 89 13.00 -7.79 2.09
N GLY A 90 13.13 -8.96 1.47
CA GLY A 90 12.04 -9.94 1.40
C GLY A 90 10.89 -9.48 0.51
N GLY A 91 11.23 -8.93 -0.66
CA GLY A 91 10.25 -8.48 -1.62
C GLY A 91 9.64 -9.58 -2.48
N GLU A 92 8.46 -9.31 -3.06
CA GLU A 92 7.61 -10.23 -3.83
C GLU A 92 7.49 -11.58 -3.14
N GLN A 93 6.76 -11.60 -2.03
CA GLN A 93 6.60 -12.80 -1.19
C GLN A 93 7.95 -13.39 -0.76
N ASN A 94 8.89 -12.51 -0.36
CA ASN A 94 10.20 -12.90 0.14
C ASN A 94 11.10 -13.61 -0.88
N SER A 95 10.91 -13.37 -2.19
CA SER A 95 11.73 -13.99 -3.25
C SER A 95 13.03 -13.23 -3.56
N TRP A 96 13.16 -11.97 -3.13
CA TRP A 96 14.37 -11.19 -3.35
C TRP A 96 14.62 -10.12 -2.29
N THR A 97 15.84 -9.59 -2.29
CA THR A 97 16.23 -8.34 -1.64
C THR A 97 16.83 -7.42 -2.69
N ARG A 98 16.41 -6.15 -2.73
CA ARG A 98 16.78 -5.18 -3.77
C ARG A 98 17.17 -3.82 -3.20
N LEU A 99 18.03 -3.14 -3.94
CA LEU A 99 18.34 -1.73 -3.79
C LEU A 99 17.85 -0.99 -5.04
N TYR A 100 17.05 0.03 -4.82
CA TYR A 100 16.52 0.89 -5.87
C TYR A 100 17.20 2.27 -5.82
N ARG A 101 17.27 2.95 -6.96
CA ARG A 101 17.55 4.38 -7.11
C ARG A 101 16.46 4.99 -7.99
N ASN A 102 15.63 5.88 -7.45
CA ASN A 102 14.52 6.54 -8.16
C ASN A 102 13.65 5.57 -8.97
N GLY A 103 13.29 4.44 -8.37
CA GLY A 103 12.48 3.40 -9.01
C GLY A 103 13.26 2.43 -9.92
N GLU A 104 14.55 2.63 -10.14
CA GLU A 104 15.36 1.69 -10.92
C GLU A 104 16.09 0.71 -9.99
N VAL A 105 16.05 -0.60 -10.31
CA VAL A 105 16.81 -1.61 -9.57
C VAL A 105 18.30 -1.45 -9.92
N VAL A 106 19.11 -1.08 -8.93
CA VAL A 106 20.57 -0.90 -9.10
C VAL A 106 21.38 -2.06 -8.52
N ALA A 107 20.81 -2.83 -7.60
CA ALA A 107 21.36 -4.09 -7.11
C ALA A 107 20.25 -5.02 -6.63
N SER A 108 20.45 -6.34 -6.75
CA SER A 108 19.48 -7.36 -6.35
C SER A 108 20.19 -8.65 -5.93
N THR A 109 19.58 -9.39 -5.01
CA THR A 109 19.99 -10.76 -4.65
C THR A 109 18.76 -11.60 -4.31
N SER A 110 18.88 -12.91 -4.48
CA SER A 110 17.92 -13.92 -4.02
C SER A 110 18.60 -14.98 -3.13
N GLU A 111 19.79 -14.66 -2.60
CA GLU A 111 20.49 -15.54 -1.67
C GLU A 111 19.71 -15.66 -0.35
N ALA A 112 19.51 -16.89 0.12
CA ALA A 112 18.70 -17.17 1.30
C ALA A 112 19.17 -16.45 2.58
N SER A 113 20.47 -16.18 2.71
CA SER A 113 21.07 -15.40 3.82
C SER A 113 20.61 -13.94 3.86
N PHE A 114 20.12 -13.41 2.73
CA PHE A 114 19.63 -12.04 2.59
C PHE A 114 18.11 -11.97 2.38
N LEU A 115 17.40 -13.08 2.61
CA LEU A 115 15.95 -13.14 2.66
C LEU A 115 15.47 -13.26 4.12
N LEU A 116 14.17 -13.04 4.34
CA LEU A 116 13.55 -13.31 5.63
C LEU A 116 13.38 -14.83 5.81
N PRO A 117 13.35 -15.33 7.06
CA PRO A 117 13.01 -16.72 7.32
C PRO A 117 11.59 -17.05 6.84
N GLU A 118 11.39 -18.27 6.38
CA GLU A 118 10.07 -18.81 6.03
C GLU A 118 9.38 -19.37 7.27
N ASP A 119 8.06 -19.20 7.39
CA ASP A 119 7.28 -19.89 8.41
C ASP A 119 7.02 -21.33 7.96
N ARG A 120 7.79 -22.27 8.52
CA ARG A 120 7.71 -23.71 8.20
C ARG A 120 6.72 -24.46 9.09
N GLY A 121 6.06 -23.79 10.02
CA GLY A 121 5.11 -24.44 10.92
C GLY A 121 5.73 -25.11 12.15
N ASP A 122 7.05 -25.02 12.32
CA ASP A 122 7.85 -25.67 13.36
C ASP A 122 8.30 -24.70 14.47
N GLU A 123 9.01 -25.20 15.48
CA GLU A 123 9.51 -24.36 16.58
C GLU A 123 10.62 -23.40 16.11
N ASP A 124 11.43 -23.82 15.15
CA ASP A 124 12.49 -23.00 14.55
C ASP A 124 11.93 -21.72 13.89
N SER A 125 10.80 -21.82 13.19
CA SER A 125 10.12 -20.65 12.61
C SER A 125 9.52 -19.70 13.65
N LEU A 126 9.15 -20.18 14.84
CA LEU A 126 8.73 -19.29 15.94
C LEU A 126 9.91 -18.45 16.42
N ASP A 127 11.08 -19.07 16.61
CA ASP A 127 12.26 -18.33 17.03
C ASP A 127 12.76 -17.40 15.92
N ALA A 128 12.72 -17.84 14.66
CA ALA A 128 13.24 -17.09 13.51
C ALA A 128 12.36 -15.88 13.09
N ILE A 129 11.05 -15.92 13.34
CA ILE A 129 10.10 -14.85 12.92
C ILE A 129 9.37 -14.27 14.13
N HIS A 130 8.61 -15.10 14.83
CA HIS A 130 7.65 -14.67 15.85
C HIS A 130 8.32 -13.99 17.05
N ARG A 131 9.52 -14.44 17.44
CA ARG A 131 10.31 -13.88 18.56
C ARG A 131 11.47 -13.00 18.11
N HIS A 132 11.82 -13.03 16.82
CA HIS A 132 13.03 -12.38 16.31
C HIS A 132 12.88 -10.88 16.09
N TRP A 133 13.96 -10.13 16.28
CA TRP A 133 14.06 -8.75 15.83
C TRP A 133 15.02 -8.68 14.65
N PHE A 134 14.54 -8.20 13.51
CA PHE A 134 15.33 -8.01 12.31
C PHE A 134 16.08 -6.70 12.37
N HIS A 135 17.34 -6.73 11.94
CA HIS A 135 18.18 -5.55 11.85
C HIS A 135 18.43 -5.18 10.38
N LEU A 136 17.88 -4.06 9.95
CA LEU A 136 18.16 -3.45 8.65
C LEU A 136 19.05 -2.24 8.87
N GLN A 137 20.00 -2.03 7.98
CA GLN A 137 20.81 -0.83 7.98
C GLN A 137 21.10 -0.38 6.56
N VAL A 138 21.02 0.92 6.34
CA VAL A 138 21.46 1.55 5.08
C VAL A 138 22.55 2.56 5.38
N ARG A 139 23.51 2.68 4.46
CA ARG A 139 24.60 3.62 4.53
C ARG A 139 24.83 4.28 3.17
N ARG A 140 25.14 5.56 3.18
CA ARG A 140 25.74 6.28 2.07
C ARG A 140 27.03 6.93 2.57
N ARG A 141 28.14 6.63 1.89
CA ARG A 141 29.45 7.25 2.14
C ARG A 141 30.07 7.68 0.82
N GLY A 142 30.12 8.98 0.56
CA GLY A 142 30.47 9.49 -0.77
C GLY A 142 29.55 8.89 -1.84
N ASN A 143 30.09 8.26 -2.87
CA ASN A 143 29.25 7.63 -3.89
C ASN A 143 28.79 6.20 -3.57
N LEU A 144 29.25 5.59 -2.48
CA LEU A 144 28.92 4.21 -2.16
C LEU A 144 27.66 4.13 -1.30
N VAL A 145 26.64 3.48 -1.82
CA VAL A 145 25.42 3.10 -1.12
C VAL A 145 25.51 1.63 -0.72
N THR A 146 25.18 1.30 0.53
CA THR A 146 25.22 -0.08 1.06
C THR A 146 23.95 -0.37 1.84
N GLY A 147 23.30 -1.49 1.52
CA GLY A 147 22.22 -2.10 2.30
C GLY A 147 22.73 -3.32 3.06
N LEU A 148 22.48 -3.37 4.36
CA LEU A 148 22.88 -4.46 5.25
C LEU A 148 21.65 -5.11 5.86
N TYR A 149 21.67 -6.44 5.90
CA TYR A 149 20.68 -7.26 6.59
C TYR A 149 21.39 -8.08 7.67
N GLN A 150 20.89 -8.02 8.90
CA GLN A 150 21.49 -8.67 10.07
C GLN A 150 22.98 -8.35 10.27
N GLY A 151 23.38 -7.12 9.92
CA GLY A 151 24.76 -6.63 10.08
C GLY A 151 25.72 -7.04 8.95
N VAL A 152 25.26 -7.81 7.96
CA VAL A 152 26.06 -8.23 6.80
C VAL A 152 25.68 -7.39 5.58
N PRO A 153 26.65 -6.85 4.82
CA PRO A 153 26.38 -6.19 3.54
C PRO A 153 25.67 -7.16 2.57
N ALA A 154 24.41 -6.86 2.27
CA ALA A 154 23.61 -7.64 1.34
C ALA A 154 23.77 -7.09 -0.08
N LEU A 155 23.79 -5.76 -0.23
CA LEU A 155 23.87 -5.08 -1.52
C LEU A 155 24.73 -3.82 -1.43
N GLN A 156 25.44 -3.52 -2.52
CA GLN A 156 26.24 -2.32 -2.68
C GLN A 156 26.03 -1.71 -4.07
N PHE A 157 26.12 -0.40 -4.16
CA PHE A 157 26.01 0.35 -5.41
C PHE A 157 26.88 1.60 -5.35
N GLU A 158 27.76 1.77 -6.33
CA GLU A 158 28.53 3.01 -6.54
C GLU A 158 27.75 3.93 -7.48
N ASP A 159 27.17 4.99 -6.92
CA ASP A 159 26.35 5.93 -7.69
C ASP A 159 27.23 6.99 -8.34
N PRO A 160 27.32 7.08 -9.68
CA PRO A 160 28.10 8.13 -10.33
C PRO A 160 27.56 9.54 -10.03
N GLU A 161 26.27 9.66 -9.68
CA GLU A 161 25.61 10.92 -9.35
C GLU A 161 24.77 10.75 -8.07
N PRO A 162 25.42 10.72 -6.89
CA PRO A 162 24.72 10.46 -5.64
C PRO A 162 23.61 11.47 -5.34
N ILE A 163 22.51 11.00 -4.78
CA ILE A 163 21.43 11.86 -4.32
C ILE A 163 21.88 12.55 -3.03
N GLU A 164 21.89 13.88 -3.05
CA GLU A 164 22.56 14.68 -2.02
C GLU A 164 21.69 14.98 -0.79
N SER A 165 20.36 15.03 -0.94
CA SER A 165 19.44 15.27 0.17
C SER A 165 18.08 14.61 -0.02
N GLY A 166 17.35 14.50 1.10
CA GLY A 166 15.96 14.04 1.11
C GLY A 166 15.58 13.48 2.47
N ARG A 167 14.50 12.70 2.52
CA ARG A 167 13.91 12.17 3.75
C ARG A 167 14.09 10.66 3.86
N ILE A 168 13.81 10.15 5.06
CA ILE A 168 13.91 8.72 5.37
C ILE A 168 12.52 8.17 5.62
N ALA A 169 12.18 7.03 5.04
CA ALA A 169 10.96 6.28 5.33
C ALA A 169 11.29 4.90 5.87
N ILE A 170 10.46 4.43 6.80
CA ILE A 170 10.36 3.02 7.16
C ILE A 170 8.98 2.56 6.76
N TRP A 171 8.91 1.45 6.04
CA TRP A 171 7.65 1.01 5.46
C TRP A 171 7.58 -0.49 5.22
N SER A 172 6.35 -0.94 5.01
CA SER A 172 6.00 -2.25 4.50
C SER A 172 4.67 -2.18 3.73
N VAL A 173 4.28 -3.30 3.13
CA VAL A 173 3.03 -3.43 2.36
C VAL A 173 2.27 -4.64 2.87
N ASN A 174 0.98 -4.47 3.10
CA ASN A 174 0.11 -5.50 3.64
C ASN A 174 0.72 -6.21 4.85
N ASN A 175 1.17 -5.41 5.80
CA ASN A 175 1.88 -5.93 6.94
C ASN A 175 1.62 -5.10 8.19
N GLY A 176 2.04 -5.64 9.33
CA GLY A 176 2.21 -4.92 10.57
C GLY A 176 3.67 -5.00 11.00
N ILE A 177 4.27 -3.85 11.28
CA ILE A 177 5.65 -3.75 11.71
C ILE A 177 5.76 -2.98 13.01
N LEU A 178 6.70 -3.38 13.86
CA LEU A 178 6.98 -2.78 15.15
C LEU A 178 8.42 -2.34 15.19
N LEU A 179 8.68 -1.14 15.71
CA LEU A 179 10.01 -0.54 15.75
C LEU A 179 10.52 -0.54 17.18
N ALA A 180 11.52 -1.39 17.48
CA ALA A 180 12.21 -1.35 18.76
C ALA A 180 13.16 -0.15 18.83
N ARG A 181 13.85 0.13 17.72
CA ARG A 181 14.83 1.21 17.63
C ARG A 181 14.98 1.66 16.19
N VAL A 182 15.06 2.98 16.02
CA VAL A 182 15.53 3.61 14.80
C VAL A 182 16.58 4.62 15.16
N GLN A 183 17.75 4.52 14.53
CA GLN A 183 18.79 5.54 14.62
C GLN A 183 19.06 6.12 13.25
N VAL A 184 19.13 7.44 13.21
CA VAL A 184 19.48 8.22 12.02
C VAL A 184 20.72 9.01 12.38
N LEU A 185 21.79 8.80 11.64
CA LEU A 185 23.09 9.45 11.82
C LEU A 185 23.48 10.11 10.49
N PRO A 186 22.96 11.32 10.22
CA PRO A 186 23.31 12.07 9.03
C PRO A 186 24.53 12.96 9.29
N GLU A 187 25.23 13.35 8.23
CA GLU A 187 26.24 14.40 8.27
C GLU A 187 25.61 15.76 8.59
N HIS A 188 24.45 16.04 7.96
CA HIS A 188 23.70 17.27 8.17
C HIS A 188 22.19 17.03 8.29
N LEU A 189 21.56 17.75 9.22
CA LEU A 189 20.09 17.91 9.30
C LEU A 189 19.71 19.25 8.65
N ALA A 190 18.97 19.20 7.54
CA ALA A 190 18.62 20.38 6.74
C ALA A 190 17.32 21.07 7.17
N GLY A 191 16.59 20.51 8.15
CA GLY A 191 15.35 21.08 8.70
C GLY A 191 14.15 20.16 8.53
N TYR A 192 12.94 20.71 8.71
CA TYR A 192 11.68 20.01 8.51
C TYR A 192 11.05 20.40 7.18
N ASN A 193 10.93 19.45 6.26
CA ASN A 193 10.20 19.63 5.01
C ASN A 193 9.12 18.53 4.90
N VAL A 194 8.04 18.73 5.65
CA VAL A 194 6.95 17.78 5.80
C VAL A 194 5.85 18.20 4.82
N PRO A 195 5.55 17.40 3.78
CA PRO A 195 4.41 17.66 2.90
C PRO A 195 3.15 17.81 3.74
N GLN A 196 2.32 18.80 3.43
CA GLN A 196 1.00 18.86 4.05
C GLN A 196 0.17 17.69 3.52
N ARG A 197 -0.29 16.84 4.45
CA ARG A 197 -1.20 15.72 4.19
C ARG A 197 -2.55 15.90 4.88
N THR A 198 -3.03 17.14 4.94
CA THR A 198 -4.38 17.45 5.44
C THR A 198 -5.37 17.33 4.30
N TRP A 199 -6.30 16.39 4.42
CA TRP A 199 -7.29 16.12 3.40
C TRP A 199 -8.69 16.25 3.97
N THR A 200 -9.59 16.82 3.19
CA THR A 200 -10.98 16.94 3.58
C THR A 200 -11.66 15.59 3.42
N ARG A 201 -12.27 15.11 4.51
CA ARG A 201 -13.21 13.99 4.45
C ARG A 201 -14.46 14.44 3.70
N VAL A 202 -14.77 13.73 2.63
CA VAL A 202 -16.03 13.84 1.90
C VAL A 202 -16.80 12.56 2.20
N ASP A 203 -17.95 12.72 2.86
CA ASP A 203 -18.76 11.59 3.33
C ASP A 203 -20.23 11.83 3.04
N GLY A 204 -20.60 11.65 1.77
CA GLY A 204 -21.97 11.86 1.29
C GLY A 204 -22.14 11.42 -0.17
N PRO A 205 -23.38 11.27 -0.65
CA PRO A 205 -23.62 10.78 -2.00
C PRO A 205 -23.12 11.74 -3.08
N PRO A 206 -22.69 11.22 -4.26
CA PRO A 206 -22.67 9.80 -4.63
C PRO A 206 -21.36 9.07 -4.26
N LEU A 207 -20.38 9.76 -3.67
CA LEU A 207 -19.03 9.25 -3.42
C LEU A 207 -18.51 9.68 -2.05
N THR A 208 -17.91 8.74 -1.32
CA THR A 208 -17.16 9.01 -0.09
C THR A 208 -15.69 8.61 -0.26
N ASN A 209 -14.77 9.44 0.23
CA ASN A 209 -13.35 9.08 0.33
C ASN A 209 -12.98 8.47 1.69
N TRP A 210 -13.98 8.32 2.57
CA TRP A 210 -13.83 7.62 3.84
C TRP A 210 -14.02 6.12 3.62
N VAL A 211 -12.91 5.41 3.39
CA VAL A 211 -12.90 3.98 3.09
C VAL A 211 -12.17 3.26 4.23
N ASP A 212 -12.83 2.26 4.81
CA ASP A 212 -12.28 1.40 5.88
C ASP A 212 -11.69 2.16 7.08
N GLY A 213 -12.30 3.29 7.43
CA GLY A 213 -11.92 4.09 8.61
C GLY A 213 -10.79 5.08 8.37
N GLN A 214 -10.43 5.36 7.11
CA GLN A 214 -9.40 6.34 6.76
C GLN A 214 -9.76 7.12 5.48
N ILE A 215 -9.05 8.21 5.23
CA ILE A 215 -9.08 8.91 3.94
C ILE A 215 -8.06 8.25 3.03
N ASP A 216 -8.51 7.59 1.96
CA ASP A 216 -7.63 6.85 1.03
C ASP A 216 -7.27 7.67 -0.23
N ALA A 217 -8.07 8.68 -0.57
CA ALA A 217 -7.86 9.56 -1.72
C ALA A 217 -8.38 10.98 -1.49
N ALA A 218 -7.83 11.97 -2.20
CA ALA A 218 -8.49 13.27 -2.34
C ALA A 218 -9.70 13.11 -3.26
N LEU A 219 -10.83 13.66 -2.85
CA LEU A 219 -12.07 13.65 -3.62
C LEU A 219 -12.60 15.08 -3.76
N GLU A 220 -12.62 15.57 -5.00
CA GLU A 220 -12.98 16.95 -5.33
C GLU A 220 -14.09 16.98 -6.37
N LYS A 221 -15.11 17.80 -6.13
CA LYS A 221 -16.15 18.09 -7.13
C LYS A 221 -15.67 19.24 -8.01
N GLN A 222 -15.47 18.97 -9.30
CA GLN A 222 -15.00 20.00 -10.27
C GLN A 222 -16.16 20.88 -10.72
N GLU A 223 -17.23 20.24 -11.19
CA GLU A 223 -18.45 20.84 -11.68
C GLU A 223 -19.64 19.94 -11.31
N GLU A 224 -20.85 20.32 -11.72
CA GLU A 224 -22.04 19.55 -11.37
C GLU A 224 -21.96 18.12 -11.92
N GLY A 225 -21.96 17.13 -11.01
CA GLY A 225 -21.92 15.71 -11.36
C GLY A 225 -20.54 15.13 -11.68
N VAL A 226 -19.46 15.94 -11.75
CA VAL A 226 -18.10 15.46 -12.08
C VAL A 226 -17.19 15.48 -10.86
N TRP A 227 -16.65 14.31 -10.53
CA TRP A 227 -15.74 14.11 -9.41
C TRP A 227 -14.35 13.76 -9.90
N THR A 228 -13.33 14.37 -9.30
CA THR A 228 -11.93 14.01 -9.45
C THR A 228 -11.46 13.28 -8.21
N VAL A 229 -10.80 12.14 -8.41
CA VAL A 229 -10.15 11.38 -7.35
C VAL A 229 -8.65 11.44 -7.59
N ARG A 230 -7.88 11.91 -6.60
CA ARG A 230 -6.41 12.05 -6.69
C ARG A 230 -5.70 11.22 -5.63
N ASN A 231 -4.64 10.54 -6.05
CA ASN A 231 -3.86 9.74 -5.14
C ASN A 231 -2.96 10.62 -4.27
N LEU A 232 -3.03 10.39 -2.96
CA LEU A 232 -2.40 11.23 -1.94
C LEU A 232 -0.96 10.79 -1.62
N LEU A 233 -0.70 9.51 -1.84
CA LEU A 233 0.57 8.83 -1.61
C LEU A 233 0.84 7.94 -2.82
N SER A 234 2.10 7.64 -3.13
CA SER A 234 2.39 6.68 -4.20
C SER A 234 1.85 5.31 -3.76
N GLY A 235 0.99 4.70 -4.56
CA GLY A 235 0.36 3.42 -4.24
C GLY A 235 -0.87 3.56 -3.35
N GLY A 236 -0.95 2.78 -2.28
CA GLY A 236 -2.13 2.64 -1.44
C GLY A 236 -3.29 1.95 -2.16
N HIS A 237 -4.48 1.99 -1.55
CA HIS A 237 -5.67 1.51 -2.25
C HIS A 237 -6.23 2.54 -3.21
N PHE A 238 -5.91 3.82 -3.06
CA PHE A 238 -6.37 4.88 -3.95
C PHE A 238 -7.91 4.85 -4.10
N ALA A 239 -8.59 4.74 -2.95
CA ALA A 239 -9.96 4.26 -2.90
C ALA A 239 -11.03 5.35 -2.68
N VAL A 240 -12.18 5.20 -3.34
CA VAL A 240 -13.45 5.88 -2.99
C VAL A 240 -14.61 4.90 -3.08
N ARG A 241 -15.64 5.09 -2.26
CA ARG A 241 -16.83 4.23 -2.21
C ARG A 241 -18.04 4.94 -2.80
N LEU A 242 -18.85 4.21 -3.57
CA LEU A 242 -20.14 4.68 -4.10
C LEU A 242 -21.19 4.71 -2.99
N LEU A 243 -22.11 5.67 -3.06
CA LEU A 243 -23.25 5.79 -2.16
C LEU A 243 -24.56 6.05 -2.94
N PRO A 244 -25.71 5.45 -2.56
CA PRO A 244 -25.82 4.39 -1.55
C PRO A 244 -25.08 3.13 -2.00
N ASP A 245 -24.55 2.38 -1.03
CA ASP A 245 -23.68 1.24 -1.27
C ASP A 245 -24.39 -0.10 -1.10
N HIS A 246 -25.72 -0.15 -1.27
CA HIS A 246 -26.51 -1.36 -1.11
C HIS A 246 -27.53 -1.52 -2.24
N ILE A 247 -27.62 -2.73 -2.77
CA ILE A 247 -28.61 -3.13 -3.78
C ILE A 247 -29.47 -4.25 -3.22
N THR A 248 -30.78 -4.11 -3.39
CA THR A 248 -31.77 -5.03 -2.85
C THR A 248 -31.57 -6.46 -3.40
N PRO A 249 -31.62 -7.50 -2.54
CA PRO A 249 -31.65 -8.89 -2.98
C PRO A 249 -32.73 -9.17 -4.04
N GLY A 250 -32.40 -9.98 -5.05
CA GLY A 250 -33.29 -10.41 -6.12
C GLY A 250 -33.65 -9.34 -7.16
N SER A 251 -33.17 -8.09 -7.01
CA SER A 251 -33.43 -7.02 -7.98
C SER A 251 -32.68 -7.24 -9.28
N ARG A 252 -33.28 -6.81 -10.40
CA ARG A 252 -32.52 -6.63 -11.65
C ARG A 252 -31.83 -5.28 -11.58
N ALA A 253 -30.59 -5.32 -11.13
CA ALA A 253 -29.80 -4.13 -10.90
C ALA A 253 -28.78 -3.91 -12.02
N ARG A 254 -28.61 -2.64 -12.40
CA ARG A 254 -27.56 -2.22 -13.32
C ARG A 254 -26.87 -0.99 -12.76
N LEU A 255 -25.54 -1.02 -12.75
CA LEU A 255 -24.70 0.13 -12.42
C LEU A 255 -24.17 0.72 -13.71
N ARG A 256 -24.37 2.01 -13.91
CA ARG A 256 -23.82 2.79 -15.01
C ARG A 256 -23.06 3.98 -14.46
N PHE A 257 -21.89 4.27 -15.03
CA PHE A 257 -21.12 5.49 -14.76
C PHE A 257 -20.26 5.83 -15.97
N ASP A 258 -19.87 7.10 -16.07
CA ASP A 258 -18.81 7.51 -16.98
C ASP A 258 -17.51 7.70 -16.19
N CYS A 259 -16.40 7.27 -16.76
CA CYS A 259 -15.09 7.37 -16.15
C CYS A 259 -14.02 7.85 -17.15
N LYS A 260 -12.99 8.48 -16.62
CA LYS A 260 -11.75 8.82 -17.34
C LYS A 260 -10.58 8.52 -16.41
N PHE A 261 -9.57 7.81 -16.88
CA PHE A 261 -8.36 7.52 -16.10
C PHE A 261 -7.14 8.15 -16.77
N ASP A 262 -6.31 8.84 -15.99
CA ASP A 262 -5.01 9.28 -16.48
C ASP A 262 -4.09 8.06 -16.72
N PRO A 263 -3.14 8.13 -17.67
CA PRO A 263 -2.18 7.06 -17.89
C PRO A 263 -1.44 6.67 -16.62
N GLY A 264 -1.31 5.37 -16.37
CA GLY A 264 -0.64 4.85 -15.17
C GLY A 264 -1.53 4.76 -13.92
N VAL A 265 -2.82 5.11 -14.02
CA VAL A 265 -3.80 4.76 -12.98
C VAL A 265 -4.20 3.29 -13.14
N ARG A 266 -4.24 2.57 -12.01
CA ARG A 266 -4.61 1.16 -11.90
C ARG A 266 -5.61 1.02 -10.77
N VAL A 267 -6.88 1.10 -11.11
CA VAL A 267 -8.02 1.03 -10.19
C VAL A 267 -9.09 0.15 -10.83
N ASP A 268 -9.76 -0.66 -10.03
CA ASP A 268 -10.87 -1.53 -10.41
C ASP A 268 -12.09 -1.24 -9.53
N LEU A 269 -13.26 -1.74 -9.94
CA LEU A 269 -14.46 -1.69 -9.11
C LEU A 269 -14.59 -2.98 -8.31
N TYR A 270 -14.65 -2.88 -6.98
CA TYR A 270 -14.90 -3.98 -6.07
C TYR A 270 -16.27 -3.85 -5.42
N PHE A 271 -16.93 -4.97 -5.12
CA PHE A 271 -18.20 -5.00 -4.39
C PHE A 271 -18.38 -6.35 -3.70
N GLN A 272 -19.28 -6.41 -2.73
CA GLN A 272 -19.59 -7.60 -1.96
C GLN A 272 -20.91 -8.23 -2.43
N ALA A 273 -20.92 -9.55 -2.55
CA ALA A 273 -22.11 -10.38 -2.71
C ALA A 273 -22.14 -11.38 -1.55
N GLY A 274 -22.94 -11.08 -0.53
CA GLY A 274 -22.80 -11.68 0.79
C GLY A 274 -21.37 -11.55 1.34
N ARG A 275 -20.73 -12.68 1.70
CA ARG A 275 -19.36 -12.70 2.22
C ARG A 275 -18.27 -12.65 1.15
N ARG A 276 -18.62 -12.69 -0.14
CA ARG A 276 -17.66 -12.77 -1.23
C ARG A 276 -17.36 -11.36 -1.74
N THR A 277 -16.08 -11.02 -1.85
CA THR A 277 -15.65 -9.86 -2.62
C THR A 277 -15.58 -10.26 -4.09
N LEU A 278 -16.09 -9.41 -4.97
CA LEU A 278 -16.05 -9.55 -6.42
C LEU A 278 -15.28 -8.35 -7.01
N LYS A 279 -14.61 -8.59 -8.14
CA LYS A 279 -13.87 -7.57 -8.90
C LYS A 279 -14.51 -7.39 -10.26
N TYR A 280 -14.71 -6.14 -10.69
CA TYR A 280 -14.93 -5.79 -12.08
C TYR A 280 -13.73 -5.00 -12.59
N GLY A 281 -13.04 -5.55 -13.59
CA GLY A 281 -11.82 -4.98 -14.12
C GLY A 281 -12.05 -3.69 -14.90
N LEU A 282 -11.33 -2.64 -14.53
CA LEU A 282 -11.25 -1.37 -15.24
C LEU A 282 -9.81 -1.21 -15.76
N THR A 283 -8.96 -0.51 -15.02
CA THR A 283 -7.55 -0.27 -15.39
C THR A 283 -6.57 -1.10 -14.57
N GLY A 284 -7.01 -1.74 -13.48
CA GLY A 284 -6.14 -2.52 -12.61
C GLY A 284 -5.60 -3.81 -13.25
N PRO A 285 -4.68 -4.49 -12.55
CA PRO A 285 -3.98 -5.65 -13.09
C PRO A 285 -4.93 -6.77 -13.55
N PRO A 286 -4.52 -7.59 -14.55
CA PRO A 286 -5.39 -8.62 -15.11
C PRO A 286 -5.69 -9.73 -14.10
N LYS A 287 -4.71 -10.06 -13.26
CA LYS A 287 -4.89 -11.01 -12.17
C LYS A 287 -5.90 -10.45 -11.18
N ALA A 288 -6.89 -11.26 -10.86
CA ALA A 288 -7.86 -10.95 -9.83
C ALA A 288 -7.35 -11.50 -8.50
N GLU A 289 -6.20 -11.04 -8.05
CA GLU A 289 -5.66 -11.34 -6.72
C GLU A 289 -5.64 -10.05 -5.91
N ALA A 290 -5.95 -10.17 -4.63
CA ALA A 290 -6.05 -9.01 -3.76
C ALA A 290 -5.74 -9.34 -2.32
N ILE A 291 -5.28 -8.31 -1.63
CA ILE A 291 -5.06 -8.34 -0.21
C ILE A 291 -6.33 -7.85 0.48
N LEU A 292 -7.10 -8.78 1.01
CA LEU A 292 -8.36 -8.47 1.70
C LEU A 292 -8.18 -8.30 3.22
N ARG A 293 -7.05 -8.79 3.76
CA ARG A 293 -6.77 -8.81 5.20
C ARG A 293 -5.28 -8.50 5.45
N PRO A 294 -4.95 -7.70 6.47
CA PRO A 294 -3.55 -7.38 6.77
C PRO A 294 -2.76 -8.65 7.06
N SER A 295 -1.57 -8.78 6.50
CA SER A 295 -0.66 -9.92 6.71
C SER A 295 -1.21 -11.28 6.24
N TYR A 296 -2.25 -11.29 5.41
CA TYR A 296 -2.63 -12.48 4.65
C TYR A 296 -1.89 -12.51 3.31
N LEU A 297 -1.77 -13.69 2.72
CA LEU A 297 -1.37 -13.80 1.32
C LEU A 297 -2.49 -13.23 0.42
N PRO A 298 -2.17 -12.74 -0.78
CA PRO A 298 -3.18 -12.37 -1.75
C PRO A 298 -4.16 -13.52 -1.98
N GLU A 299 -5.45 -13.22 -1.98
CA GLU A 299 -6.54 -14.17 -2.24
C GLU A 299 -7.06 -13.94 -3.67
N ALA A 300 -7.40 -15.04 -4.36
CA ALA A 300 -8.08 -14.94 -5.65
C ALA A 300 -9.50 -14.37 -5.45
N ILE A 301 -9.79 -13.27 -6.12
CA ILE A 301 -11.10 -12.63 -6.19
C ILE A 301 -11.80 -13.09 -7.48
N PRO A 302 -13.04 -13.58 -7.42
CA PRO A 302 -13.82 -13.86 -8.61
C PRO A 302 -14.04 -12.59 -9.44
N LEU A 303 -13.76 -12.69 -10.74
CA LEU A 303 -14.01 -11.61 -11.69
C LEU A 303 -15.50 -11.63 -12.10
N ALA A 304 -16.20 -10.55 -11.82
CA ALA A 304 -17.58 -10.33 -12.27
C ALA A 304 -17.65 -9.88 -13.73
N GLY A 305 -16.59 -9.28 -14.24
CA GLY A 305 -16.47 -8.83 -15.62
C GLY A 305 -15.28 -7.89 -15.81
N ARG A 306 -15.16 -7.34 -17.02
CA ARG A 306 -14.15 -6.33 -17.36
C ARG A 306 -14.73 -5.36 -18.38
N ALA A 307 -14.32 -4.11 -18.30
CA ALA A 307 -14.56 -3.15 -19.38
C ALA A 307 -13.82 -3.59 -20.65
N GLY A 308 -14.47 -3.54 -21.81
CA GLY A 308 -13.91 -4.06 -23.07
C GLY A 308 -12.81 -3.20 -23.69
N GLU A 309 -12.72 -1.92 -23.32
CA GLU A 309 -11.78 -0.93 -23.88
C GLU A 309 -10.63 -0.62 -22.92
N LYS A 310 -9.53 -0.10 -23.46
CA LYS A 310 -8.44 0.45 -22.67
C LYS A 310 -8.88 1.80 -22.08
N LEU A 311 -9.17 1.83 -20.79
CA LEU A 311 -9.75 3.01 -20.13
C LEU A 311 -8.72 4.06 -19.63
N ASP A 312 -7.42 3.76 -19.67
CA ASP A 312 -6.32 4.64 -19.21
C ASP A 312 -5.70 5.47 -20.35
N ASP A 313 -6.51 5.90 -21.31
CA ASP A 313 -6.11 6.71 -22.47
C ASP A 313 -6.41 8.22 -22.29
N GLY A 314 -6.90 8.62 -21.12
CA GLY A 314 -7.28 10.00 -20.83
C GLY A 314 -8.58 10.45 -21.51
N GLN A 315 -9.41 9.54 -22.05
CA GLN A 315 -10.72 9.83 -22.62
C GLN A 315 -11.86 9.41 -21.68
N TRP A 316 -13.05 9.96 -21.92
CA TRP A 316 -14.26 9.55 -21.19
C TRP A 316 -14.86 8.30 -21.82
N HIS A 317 -15.13 7.30 -21.00
CA HIS A 317 -15.82 6.07 -21.37
C HIS A 317 -17.06 5.87 -20.51
N THR A 318 -18.09 5.23 -21.06
CA THR A 318 -19.25 4.78 -20.30
C THR A 318 -19.08 3.31 -19.95
N VAL A 319 -19.17 2.97 -18.67
CA VAL A 319 -19.17 1.59 -18.18
C VAL A 319 -20.58 1.23 -17.71
N THR A 320 -21.03 0.03 -18.06
CA THR A 320 -22.31 -0.53 -17.61
C THR A 320 -22.09 -1.96 -17.12
N LEU A 321 -22.46 -2.24 -15.87
CA LEU A 321 -22.50 -3.57 -15.28
C LEU A 321 -23.94 -4.04 -15.14
N ASP A 322 -24.21 -5.23 -15.64
CA ASP A 322 -25.37 -6.00 -15.21
C ASP A 322 -25.03 -6.73 -13.90
N LEU A 323 -25.77 -6.39 -12.84
CA LEU A 323 -25.58 -6.93 -11.50
C LEU A 323 -26.63 -8.00 -11.16
N SER A 324 -27.58 -8.27 -12.06
CA SER A 324 -28.70 -9.20 -11.84
C SER A 324 -28.24 -10.62 -11.55
N GLY A 325 -27.09 -11.04 -12.09
CA GLY A 325 -26.50 -12.35 -11.82
C GLY A 325 -25.92 -12.52 -10.41
N TYR A 326 -25.76 -11.42 -9.66
CA TYR A 326 -25.14 -11.40 -8.33
C TYR A 326 -26.11 -10.98 -7.22
N SER A 327 -27.20 -10.29 -7.57
CA SER A 327 -28.20 -9.81 -6.61
C SER A 327 -29.06 -10.91 -5.99
N GLY A 328 -29.03 -12.13 -6.53
CA GLY A 328 -29.80 -13.28 -5.99
C GLY A 328 -29.35 -13.78 -4.61
N GLU A 329 -28.23 -13.28 -4.09
CA GLU A 329 -27.74 -13.60 -2.75
C GLU A 329 -28.66 -13.00 -1.67
N ALA A 330 -28.87 -13.73 -0.56
CA ALA A 330 -29.80 -13.34 0.51
C ALA A 330 -29.49 -11.96 1.14
N GLU A 331 -28.22 -11.55 1.10
CA GLU A 331 -27.72 -10.28 1.66
C GLU A 331 -27.64 -9.15 0.63
N GLY A 332 -27.93 -9.42 -0.65
CA GLY A 332 -27.85 -8.43 -1.73
C GLY A 332 -26.41 -8.07 -2.10
N LEU A 333 -26.23 -6.94 -2.78
CA LEU A 333 -24.90 -6.42 -3.11
C LEU A 333 -24.56 -5.22 -2.26
N SER A 334 -23.29 -5.07 -1.90
CA SER A 334 -22.85 -3.91 -1.13
C SER A 334 -21.41 -3.47 -1.35
N HIS A 335 -20.99 -2.40 -0.68
CA HIS A 335 -19.58 -1.97 -0.58
C HIS A 335 -18.90 -1.67 -1.94
N PHE A 336 -19.64 -1.07 -2.87
CA PHE A 336 -19.10 -0.69 -4.18
C PHE A 336 -17.98 0.33 -4.04
N THR A 337 -16.75 -0.06 -4.36
CA THR A 337 -15.54 0.72 -4.13
C THR A 337 -14.66 0.73 -5.37
N PHE A 338 -14.32 1.91 -5.87
CA PHE A 338 -13.22 2.07 -6.82
C PHE A 338 -11.93 2.04 -6.01
N ALA A 339 -11.08 1.04 -6.21
CA ALA A 339 -9.83 0.87 -5.46
C ALA A 339 -8.78 0.07 -6.24
N ASN A 340 -7.58 -0.02 -5.66
CA ASN A 340 -6.59 -1.03 -5.96
C ASN A 340 -6.36 -1.90 -4.72
N TYR A 341 -6.64 -3.21 -4.82
CA TYR A 341 -6.26 -4.17 -3.78
C TYR A 341 -5.15 -5.13 -4.21
N SER A 342 -4.63 -4.99 -5.44
CA SER A 342 -3.54 -5.81 -5.95
C SER A 342 -2.19 -5.20 -5.60
N ASN A 343 -1.27 -6.07 -5.18
CA ASN A 343 0.15 -5.72 -5.03
C ASN A 343 1.04 -6.29 -6.15
N GLU A 344 0.45 -6.65 -7.29
CA GLU A 344 1.22 -7.03 -8.48
C GLU A 344 2.24 -5.92 -8.80
N ASP A 345 3.50 -6.32 -8.99
CA ASP A 345 4.61 -5.40 -9.23
C ASP A 345 4.66 -4.21 -8.25
N TYR A 346 4.42 -4.46 -6.96
CA TYR A 346 4.45 -3.41 -5.93
C TYR A 346 3.50 -2.24 -6.17
N LEU A 347 2.37 -2.50 -6.83
CA LEU A 347 1.38 -1.47 -7.10
C LEU A 347 0.86 -0.82 -5.80
N LEU A 348 0.67 -1.59 -4.72
CA LEU A 348 0.28 -0.99 -3.44
C LEU A 348 1.36 -0.08 -2.88
N ALA A 349 2.64 -0.25 -3.20
CA ALA A 349 3.70 0.68 -2.78
C ALA A 349 3.95 1.83 -3.78
N GLY A 350 3.19 1.87 -4.87
CA GLY A 350 3.28 2.89 -5.89
C GLY A 350 4.51 2.78 -6.77
N TYR A 351 5.06 1.58 -6.94
CA TYR A 351 6.23 1.31 -7.78
C TYR A 351 5.85 1.32 -9.27
N SER A 352 4.89 0.46 -9.64
CA SER A 352 4.52 0.22 -11.04
C SER A 352 3.47 1.20 -11.58
N ALA A 353 2.65 1.79 -10.71
CA ALA A 353 1.58 2.71 -11.08
C ALA A 353 1.01 3.44 -9.85
N ASN A 354 -0.07 4.22 -10.04
CA ASN A 354 -0.73 4.98 -8.98
C ASN A 354 0.23 5.92 -8.23
N ALA A 355 1.08 6.64 -8.97
CA ALA A 355 1.99 7.63 -8.40
C ALA A 355 1.23 8.74 -7.63
N VAL A 356 1.94 9.50 -6.80
CA VAL A 356 1.35 10.68 -6.14
C VAL A 356 0.78 11.64 -7.18
N GLY A 357 -0.45 12.10 -6.95
CA GLY A 357 -1.15 13.01 -7.83
C GLY A 357 -1.80 12.36 -9.05
N ALA A 358 -1.59 11.04 -9.27
CA ALA A 358 -2.33 10.28 -10.27
C ALA A 358 -3.84 10.47 -10.04
N ALA A 359 -4.62 10.62 -11.11
CA ALA A 359 -6.01 11.00 -11.01
C ALA A 359 -6.93 10.22 -11.94
N TYR A 360 -8.15 9.98 -11.47
CA TYR A 360 -9.25 9.54 -12.30
C TYR A 360 -10.50 10.34 -12.01
N TYR A 361 -11.45 10.26 -12.92
CA TYR A 361 -12.65 11.08 -12.91
C TYR A 361 -13.86 10.19 -13.07
N VAL A 362 -14.93 10.48 -12.35
CA VAL A 362 -16.18 9.74 -12.42
C VAL A 362 -17.35 10.72 -12.47
N ARG A 363 -18.35 10.43 -13.31
CA ARG A 363 -19.60 11.18 -13.40
C ARG A 363 -20.77 10.29 -13.81
N ASN A 364 -21.98 10.85 -13.80
CA ASN A 364 -23.19 10.17 -14.28
C ASN A 364 -23.41 8.78 -13.63
N ILE A 365 -23.09 8.67 -12.33
CA ILE A 365 -23.24 7.44 -11.56
C ILE A 365 -24.73 7.21 -11.32
N SER A 366 -25.23 6.05 -11.74
CA SER A 366 -26.63 5.67 -11.54
C SER A 366 -26.76 4.18 -11.28
N PHE A 367 -27.59 3.85 -10.30
CA PHE A 367 -28.15 2.51 -10.12
C PHE A 367 -29.57 2.51 -10.68
N SER A 368 -29.89 1.55 -11.54
CA SER A 368 -31.27 1.23 -11.89
C SER A 368 -31.61 -0.12 -11.28
N GLU A 369 -32.64 -0.17 -10.44
CA GLU A 369 -33.17 -1.40 -9.85
C GLU A 369 -34.60 -1.60 -10.32
N GLU A 370 -34.86 -2.74 -10.96
CA GLU A 370 -36.22 -3.26 -11.10
C GLU A 370 -36.44 -4.28 -9.98
N LYS A 371 -37.40 -3.99 -9.09
CA LYS A 371 -37.81 -4.95 -8.07
C LYS A 371 -38.41 -6.19 -8.75
N PRO A 372 -38.17 -7.38 -8.20
CA PRO A 372 -38.67 -8.63 -8.77
C PRO A 372 -40.18 -8.68 -8.92
#